data_AF-W4UPG5-F1
#
_entry.id   AF-W4UPG5-F1
#
_cell.length_a   1.000
_cell.length_b   1.000
_cell.length_c   1.000
_cell.angle_alpha   90.00
_cell.angle_beta   90.00
_cell.angle_gamma   90.00
#
_symmetry.space_group_name_H-M   'P 1'
#
loop_
_entity.id
_entity.type
_entity.pdbx_description
1 polymer ?
#
loop_
_entity_poly.entity_id
_entity_poly.type
_entity_poly.pdbx_seq_one_letter_code
_entity_poly.pdbx_strand_id
1 'polypeptide(L)'
;MVILLTISSLFSACAEEYVGDVQKESNTKEIRFSLNMERGITMSPTRSSMSLAGMQWKIFCFDDQYNYLFDQTGKVGDMTDEIKVSVTKGIIYRFLFLFATADKTFPTLQSGHTYWDLSAYSPQLPLTDPMTMLVSKGEQDGTLRVAASTSSVQVTLSPRTSRIVLQKDPNTASGITVNSVSYTNAVSSVPYVHIEPQHYNEYKNLPVTTRTTYQYVPQADSVCYILPDMCANSFGMNATLHITDRASKKQDIPVAVPVGLALNAGGGRTYYIEIAADINGKISATWATRAVPKTLKLATQNLWGKKASVVIDYFNKIDVDVLCAQECSNLSEAEINAQGLYVHTHSNNGQGKCSIISRYPFSGTTPNKYGVYIDLGEGIVALVMNCHGAFKPYGPYQLNGIEYGGFASTTDVDYVVKVNKQARQEMVDMLLADLASATTPFVSISGDFNEPSWLDWTENTKSAGTTPYAVQWPTTHALWEGGIKGDAYRTIHPDPVTHHGYTWTPFPSAKDTKDRIDITLYTLSPNTTVKSSQIIGEDTNTSDIVFPSWIFDHRGLRTEFVYTR
;
A
#
# COMPACT_ATOMS: atom_id res chain seq x y z
N MET A 1 -19.78 13.00 -15.92
CA MET A 1 -20.34 11.91 -15.10
C MET A 1 -20.05 12.27 -13.65
N VAL A 2 -21.02 12.83 -12.94
CA VAL A 2 -20.88 13.10 -11.52
C VAL A 2 -21.75 12.08 -10.83
N ILE A 3 -21.17 10.93 -10.53
CA ILE A 3 -21.76 10.04 -9.55
C ILE A 3 -21.22 10.53 -8.23
N LEU A 4 -22.11 11.24 -7.55
CA LEU A 4 -21.83 11.85 -6.29
C LEU A 4 -21.97 10.72 -5.26
N LEU A 5 -20.81 10.22 -4.84
CA LEU A 5 -20.61 9.51 -3.59
C LEU A 5 -21.03 8.04 -3.54
N THR A 6 -20.12 7.21 -3.02
CA THR A 6 -20.41 5.84 -2.59
C THR A 6 -19.98 5.64 -1.16
N ILE A 7 -20.85 4.98 -0.42
CA ILE A 7 -20.59 4.43 0.91
C ILE A 7 -20.66 2.91 0.78
N SER A 8 -19.63 2.19 1.25
CA SER A 8 -19.69 0.75 1.54
C SER A 8 -19.65 0.55 3.05
N SER A 9 -20.75 0.08 3.63
CA SER A 9 -20.89 -0.18 5.07
C SER A 9 -21.38 -1.60 5.31
N LEU A 10 -20.86 -2.24 6.35
CA LEU A 10 -21.27 -3.57 6.83
C LEU A 10 -22.46 -3.43 7.79
N PHE A 11 -23.55 -4.18 7.56
CA PHE A 11 -24.71 -4.19 8.46
C PHE A 11 -25.19 -5.61 8.76
N SER A 12 -25.45 -5.93 10.02
CA SER A 12 -26.17 -7.16 10.41
C SER A 12 -27.59 -6.81 10.87
N ALA A 13 -28.61 -7.34 10.20
CA ALA A 13 -30.00 -7.15 10.59
C ALA A 13 -30.42 -8.20 11.62
N CYS A 14 -30.08 -8.04 12.89
CA CYS A 14 -30.55 -8.93 13.97
C CYS A 14 -31.74 -8.30 14.73
N ALA A 15 -32.71 -9.15 15.12
CA ALA A 15 -33.60 -8.84 16.23
C ALA A 15 -32.88 -9.26 17.52
N GLU A 16 -33.10 -8.53 18.61
CA GLU A 16 -32.59 -8.93 19.93
C GLU A 16 -33.01 -10.38 20.20
N GLU A 17 -32.03 -11.22 20.55
CA GLU A 17 -32.11 -12.63 20.95
C GLU A 17 -31.87 -13.77 19.94
N TYR A 18 -31.56 -13.55 18.65
CA TYR A 18 -31.13 -14.67 17.79
C TYR A 18 -30.03 -14.29 16.79
N VAL A 19 -28.78 -14.68 17.08
CA VAL A 19 -27.83 -15.15 16.06
C VAL A 19 -27.98 -16.67 16.07
N GLY A 20 -29.00 -17.17 15.40
CA GLY A 20 -29.19 -18.61 15.19
C GLY A 20 -28.92 -18.92 13.72
N ASP A 21 -28.12 -19.96 13.46
CA ASP A 21 -27.71 -20.47 12.14
C ASP A 21 -28.85 -20.99 11.24
N VAL A 22 -30.08 -20.51 11.42
CA VAL A 22 -31.25 -20.97 10.66
C VAL A 22 -31.98 -19.76 10.07
N GLN A 23 -31.89 -19.62 8.75
CA GLN A 23 -32.71 -18.68 7.99
C GLN A 23 -34.20 -18.96 8.25
N LYS A 24 -34.93 -17.97 8.76
CA LYS A 24 -36.40 -17.97 8.74
C LYS A 24 -36.84 -17.04 7.61
N GLU A 25 -37.27 -17.62 6.48
CA GLU A 25 -37.57 -16.94 5.21
C GLU A 25 -38.72 -15.90 5.25
N SER A 26 -39.30 -15.58 6.41
CA SER A 26 -40.50 -14.72 6.49
C SER A 26 -40.37 -13.49 7.39
N ASN A 27 -39.18 -13.16 7.92
CA ASN A 27 -39.03 -12.01 8.83
C ASN A 27 -38.13 -10.93 8.23
N THR A 28 -38.72 -9.83 7.75
CA THR A 28 -38.00 -8.67 7.22
C THR A 28 -37.81 -7.57 8.28
N LYS A 29 -36.79 -6.72 8.12
CA LYS A 29 -36.52 -5.52 8.91
C LYS A 29 -36.32 -4.34 7.96
N GLU A 30 -36.97 -3.22 8.26
CA GLU A 30 -36.72 -1.97 7.57
C GLU A 30 -35.49 -1.30 8.20
N ILE A 31 -34.47 -1.02 7.39
CA ILE A 31 -33.32 -0.19 7.76
C ILE A 31 -33.60 1.22 7.24
N ARG A 32 -33.47 2.22 8.10
CA ARG A 32 -33.58 3.64 7.74
C ARG A 32 -32.20 4.27 7.70
N PHE A 33 -31.81 4.77 6.55
CA PHE A 33 -30.60 5.57 6.37
C PHE A 33 -30.98 7.05 6.41
N SER A 34 -30.70 7.71 7.54
CA SER A 34 -30.95 9.14 7.69
C SER A 34 -29.77 9.90 7.11
N LEU A 35 -30.03 10.69 6.07
CA LEU A 35 -29.02 11.55 5.45
C LEU A 35 -28.86 12.78 6.36
N ASN A 36 -27.72 12.92 7.05
CA ASN A 36 -27.49 14.07 7.93
C ASN A 36 -27.28 15.34 7.08
N MET A 37 -28.37 16.07 6.84
CA MET A 37 -28.42 17.33 6.10
C MET A 37 -28.25 18.56 7.03
N GLU A 38 -28.29 18.38 8.36
CA GLU A 38 -28.40 19.46 9.36
C GLU A 38 -27.13 20.30 9.55
N ARG A 39 -26.00 19.93 8.95
CA ARG A 39 -24.82 20.80 8.83
C ARG A 39 -24.29 20.83 7.42
N GLY A 40 -25.11 21.31 6.48
CA GLY A 40 -24.65 21.89 5.23
C GLY A 40 -23.64 21.03 4.47
N ILE A 41 -23.99 19.78 4.16
CA ILE A 41 -23.29 19.04 3.11
C ILE A 41 -23.71 19.67 1.78
N THR A 42 -23.04 20.76 1.45
CA THR A 42 -23.21 21.48 0.18
C THR A 42 -22.12 20.99 -0.76
N MET A 43 -22.44 20.01 -1.61
CA MET A 43 -21.50 19.58 -2.65
C MET A 43 -21.52 20.61 -3.78
N SER A 44 -20.58 21.57 -3.73
CA SER A 44 -20.35 22.49 -4.85
C SER A 44 -19.37 21.83 -5.82
N PRO A 45 -19.70 21.67 -7.10
CA PRO A 45 -18.82 22.16 -8.16
C PRO A 45 -19.62 23.04 -9.14
N THR A 46 -19.15 24.27 -9.36
CA THR A 46 -19.68 25.28 -10.31
C THR A 46 -21.08 25.86 -9.99
N ARG A 47 -21.09 27.13 -9.55
CA ARG A 47 -22.19 28.12 -9.56
C ARG A 47 -23.58 27.82 -8.96
N SER A 48 -23.87 26.66 -8.38
CA SER A 48 -25.10 26.46 -7.59
C SER A 48 -24.89 25.39 -6.52
N SER A 49 -25.31 25.69 -5.29
CA SER A 49 -25.46 24.69 -4.22
C SER A 49 -26.36 23.55 -4.74
N MET A 50 -25.81 22.35 -5.00
CA MET A 50 -26.66 21.21 -5.30
C MET A 50 -27.21 20.65 -3.99
N SER A 51 -28.46 20.98 -3.72
CA SER A 51 -29.29 20.19 -2.82
C SER A 51 -29.40 18.78 -3.40
N LEU A 52 -29.30 17.75 -2.55
CA LEU A 52 -29.66 16.39 -2.96
C LEU A 52 -31.16 16.30 -3.26
N ALA A 53 -31.98 17.27 -2.81
CA ALA A 53 -33.41 17.32 -3.08
C ALA A 53 -33.70 17.25 -4.59
N GLY A 54 -34.53 16.28 -4.99
CA GLY A 54 -34.89 16.02 -6.38
C GLY A 54 -33.91 15.13 -7.15
N MET A 55 -32.76 14.77 -6.57
CA MET A 55 -31.87 13.76 -7.16
C MET A 55 -32.49 12.37 -7.08
N GLN A 56 -32.15 11.52 -8.06
CA GLN A 56 -32.38 10.09 -7.95
C GLN A 56 -31.27 9.46 -7.10
N TRP A 57 -31.60 8.40 -6.39
CA TRP A 57 -30.64 7.52 -5.74
C TRP A 57 -30.84 6.08 -6.21
N LYS A 58 -29.75 5.30 -6.19
CA LYS A 58 -29.75 3.85 -6.31
C LYS A 58 -28.91 3.26 -5.19
N ILE A 59 -29.41 2.21 -4.55
CA ILE A 59 -28.67 1.41 -3.59
C ILE A 59 -28.55 -0.01 -4.13
N PHE A 60 -27.34 -0.52 -4.30
CA PHE A 60 -27.12 -1.95 -4.49
C PHE A 60 -26.93 -2.59 -3.13
N CYS A 61 -27.48 -3.78 -2.96
CA CYS A 61 -27.38 -4.60 -1.78
C CYS A 61 -26.65 -5.90 -2.13
N PHE A 62 -25.67 -6.25 -1.30
CA PHE A 62 -24.87 -7.44 -1.43
C PHE A 62 -24.87 -8.22 -0.11
N ASP A 63 -24.54 -9.51 -0.17
CA ASP A 63 -24.25 -10.29 1.03
C ASP A 63 -22.83 -10.01 1.57
N ASP A 64 -22.43 -10.73 2.62
CA ASP A 64 -21.11 -10.61 3.22
C ASP A 64 -19.96 -10.97 2.26
N GLN A 65 -20.24 -11.80 1.25
CA GLN A 65 -19.31 -12.21 0.20
C GLN A 65 -19.37 -11.30 -1.05
N TYR A 66 -20.11 -10.19 -0.97
CA TYR A 66 -20.29 -9.22 -2.05
C TYR A 66 -21.08 -9.75 -3.26
N ASN A 67 -21.83 -10.86 -3.10
CA ASN A 67 -22.73 -11.33 -4.15
C ASN A 67 -23.92 -10.37 -4.26
N TYR A 68 -24.29 -10.00 -5.48
CA TYR A 68 -25.42 -9.13 -5.72
C TYR A 68 -26.72 -9.80 -5.28
N LEU A 69 -27.47 -9.12 -4.41
CA LEU A 69 -28.76 -9.60 -3.92
C LEU A 69 -29.90 -8.87 -4.62
N PHE A 70 -29.95 -7.55 -4.47
CA PHE A 70 -30.98 -6.71 -5.05
C PHE A 70 -30.51 -5.25 -5.10
N ASP A 71 -31.26 -4.41 -5.80
CA ASP A 71 -31.08 -2.97 -5.77
C ASP A 71 -32.42 -2.26 -5.57
N GLN A 72 -32.36 -1.02 -5.09
CA GLN A 72 -33.52 -0.14 -5.01
C GLN A 72 -33.15 1.23 -5.55
N THR A 73 -34.12 1.93 -6.13
CA THR A 73 -33.98 3.30 -6.61
C THR A 73 -35.10 4.17 -6.07
N GLY A 74 -34.82 5.45 -5.84
CA GLY A 74 -35.84 6.41 -5.45
C GLY A 74 -35.38 7.84 -5.66
N LYS A 75 -36.14 8.77 -5.08
CA LYS A 75 -35.83 10.21 -5.12
C LYS A 75 -35.54 10.72 -3.72
N VAL A 76 -34.62 11.66 -3.61
CA VAL A 76 -34.38 12.38 -2.36
C VAL A 76 -35.43 13.49 -2.24
N GLY A 77 -36.12 13.56 -1.10
CA GLY A 77 -37.15 14.57 -0.82
C GLY A 77 -38.61 14.08 -0.83
N ASP A 78 -38.86 12.78 -1.01
CA ASP A 78 -40.18 12.18 -0.80
C ASP A 78 -40.46 12.06 0.72
N MET A 79 -40.96 13.17 1.30
CA MET A 79 -41.52 13.36 2.65
C MET A 79 -40.67 13.04 3.91
N THR A 80 -39.52 12.38 3.80
CA THR A 80 -38.52 12.23 4.88
C THR A 80 -37.12 12.13 4.26
N ASP A 81 -36.08 12.80 4.79
CA ASP A 81 -34.67 12.67 4.36
C ASP A 81 -34.07 11.30 4.76
N GLU A 82 -34.82 10.24 4.54
CA GLU A 82 -34.53 8.86 4.92
C GLU A 82 -34.67 7.94 3.71
N ILE A 83 -33.63 7.17 3.42
CA ILE A 83 -33.71 6.04 2.49
C ILE A 83 -34.10 4.81 3.29
N LYS A 84 -35.17 4.13 2.89
CA LYS A 84 -35.69 2.94 3.58
C LYS A 84 -35.40 1.70 2.75
N VAL A 85 -34.79 0.69 3.36
CA VAL A 85 -34.47 -0.57 2.70
C VAL A 85 -34.94 -1.73 3.56
N SER A 86 -35.82 -2.55 3.00
CA SER A 86 -36.28 -3.78 3.64
C SER A 86 -35.31 -4.92 3.37
N VAL A 87 -34.80 -5.54 4.43
CA VAL A 87 -33.88 -6.69 4.36
C VAL A 87 -34.38 -7.86 5.18
N THR A 88 -33.93 -9.08 4.87
CA THR A 88 -34.25 -10.28 5.65
C THR A 88 -33.41 -10.30 6.94
N LYS A 89 -34.03 -10.63 8.08
CA LYS A 89 -33.31 -10.72 9.35
C LYS A 89 -32.31 -11.89 9.34
N GLY A 90 -31.20 -11.73 10.07
CA GLY A 90 -30.18 -12.76 10.24
C GLY A 90 -29.16 -12.85 9.10
N ILE A 91 -29.21 -11.95 8.12
CA ILE A 91 -28.23 -11.86 7.02
C ILE A 91 -27.36 -10.61 7.23
N ILE A 92 -26.07 -10.74 6.88
CA ILE A 92 -25.12 -9.63 6.80
C ILE A 92 -25.22 -9.03 5.40
N TYR A 93 -25.44 -7.71 5.36
CA TYR A 93 -25.59 -6.96 4.12
C TYR A 93 -24.47 -5.93 3.96
N ARG A 94 -24.09 -5.70 2.71
CA ARG A 94 -23.23 -4.61 2.25
C ARG A 94 -24.03 -3.75 1.28
N PHE A 95 -23.89 -2.44 1.36
CA PHE A 95 -24.62 -1.52 0.48
C PHE A 95 -23.69 -0.63 -0.31
N LEU A 96 -24.05 -0.32 -1.56
CA LEU A 96 -23.39 0.65 -2.45
C LEU A 96 -24.44 1.70 -2.84
N PHE A 97 -24.23 2.94 -2.42
CA PHE A 97 -25.10 4.06 -2.76
C PHE A 97 -24.59 4.79 -3.99
N LEU A 98 -25.50 5.20 -4.87
CA LEU A 98 -25.25 6.08 -6.00
C LEU A 98 -26.30 7.19 -6.00
N PHE A 99 -25.87 8.43 -6.24
CA PHE A 99 -26.78 9.57 -6.45
C PHE A 99 -26.54 10.18 -7.82
N ALA A 100 -27.61 10.53 -8.52
CA ALA A 100 -27.56 11.12 -9.85
C ALA A 100 -28.70 12.10 -10.11
N THR A 101 -28.48 13.03 -11.04
CA THR A 101 -29.53 13.94 -11.54
C THR A 101 -30.58 13.15 -12.35
N ALA A 102 -31.81 13.64 -12.40
CA ALA A 102 -32.96 12.92 -12.97
C ALA A 102 -32.84 12.53 -14.47
N ASP A 103 -31.90 13.13 -15.19
CA ASP A 103 -31.59 12.86 -16.60
C ASP A 103 -30.58 11.73 -16.82
N LYS A 104 -30.14 11.03 -15.76
CA LYS A 104 -29.10 10.00 -15.83
C LYS A 104 -29.63 8.60 -15.54
N THR A 105 -29.19 7.64 -16.35
CA THR A 105 -29.45 6.22 -16.15
C THR A 105 -28.45 5.64 -15.18
N PHE A 106 -28.93 5.01 -14.11
CA PHE A 106 -28.05 4.28 -13.20
C PHE A 106 -27.49 3.00 -13.83
N PRO A 107 -26.28 2.58 -13.44
CA PRO A 107 -25.81 1.22 -13.67
C PRO A 107 -26.81 0.18 -13.18
N THR A 108 -26.85 -0.96 -13.85
CA THR A 108 -27.57 -2.16 -13.45
C THR A 108 -26.57 -3.29 -13.25
N LEU A 109 -26.91 -4.24 -12.36
CA LEU A 109 -26.12 -5.45 -12.10
C LEU A 109 -27.09 -6.64 -12.06
N GLN A 110 -26.72 -7.75 -12.68
CA GLN A 110 -27.58 -8.94 -12.76
C GLN A 110 -27.27 -9.96 -11.65
N SER A 111 -28.25 -10.80 -11.32
CA SER A 111 -28.06 -11.92 -10.39
C SER A 111 -26.95 -12.86 -10.88
N GLY A 112 -26.10 -13.33 -9.95
CA GLY A 112 -24.91 -14.14 -10.26
C GLY A 112 -23.62 -13.33 -10.41
N HIS A 113 -23.70 -12.00 -10.48
CA HIS A 113 -22.53 -11.12 -10.42
C HIS A 113 -22.24 -10.63 -9.00
N THR A 114 -21.03 -10.15 -8.78
CA THR A 114 -20.58 -9.60 -7.50
C THR A 114 -20.22 -8.13 -7.65
N TYR A 115 -20.08 -7.43 -6.53
CA TYR A 115 -19.56 -6.05 -6.50
C TYR A 115 -18.24 -5.89 -7.29
N TRP A 116 -17.41 -6.93 -7.31
CA TRP A 116 -16.07 -6.91 -7.89
C TRP A 116 -16.06 -6.92 -9.41
N ASP A 117 -17.16 -7.35 -10.04
CA ASP A 117 -17.28 -7.44 -11.50
C ASP A 117 -17.66 -6.09 -12.10
N LEU A 118 -16.72 -5.14 -12.10
CA LEU A 118 -16.95 -3.79 -12.64
C LEU A 118 -17.42 -3.79 -14.10
N SER A 119 -17.02 -4.81 -14.88
CA SER A 119 -17.43 -4.99 -16.27
C SER A 119 -18.90 -5.39 -16.43
N ALA A 120 -19.51 -6.03 -15.43
CA ALA A 120 -20.91 -6.43 -15.49
C ALA A 120 -21.90 -5.27 -15.27
N TYR A 121 -21.41 -4.10 -14.81
CA TYR A 121 -22.25 -2.92 -14.66
C TYR A 121 -22.55 -2.26 -16.01
N SER A 122 -23.84 -2.02 -16.28
CA SER A 122 -24.27 -1.32 -17.50
C SER A 122 -25.31 -0.23 -17.21
N PRO A 123 -25.04 1.05 -17.54
CA PRO A 123 -23.75 1.61 -17.95
C PRO A 123 -22.65 1.33 -16.91
N GLN A 124 -21.37 1.38 -17.32
CA GLN A 124 -20.25 1.09 -16.41
C GLN A 124 -20.34 1.92 -15.13
N LEU A 125 -20.03 1.26 -14.01
CA LEU A 125 -19.87 1.94 -12.74
C LEU A 125 -18.78 3.01 -12.92
N PRO A 126 -18.96 4.23 -12.40
CA PRO A 126 -18.02 5.36 -12.52
C PRO A 126 -16.79 5.19 -11.63
N LEU A 127 -16.33 3.96 -11.51
CA LEU A 127 -15.25 3.51 -10.69
C LEU A 127 -14.13 3.02 -11.55
N THR A 128 -12.93 3.48 -11.27
CA THR A 128 -11.70 2.94 -11.86
C THR A 128 -11.21 1.70 -11.12
N ASP A 129 -11.60 1.51 -9.85
CA ASP A 129 -11.20 0.39 -8.99
C ASP A 129 -12.30 0.16 -7.91
N PRO A 130 -12.85 -1.06 -7.74
CA PRO A 130 -13.86 -1.35 -6.73
C PRO A 130 -13.35 -1.14 -5.29
N MET A 131 -12.03 -1.22 -5.03
CA MET A 131 -11.47 -0.97 -3.70
C MET A 131 -11.50 0.52 -3.31
N THR A 132 -11.65 1.43 -4.29
CA THR A 132 -11.71 2.90 -4.08
C THR A 132 -12.84 3.32 -3.12
N MET A 133 -13.84 2.46 -2.92
CA MET A 133 -15.08 2.77 -2.19
C MET A 133 -15.21 2.06 -0.84
N LEU A 134 -14.23 1.26 -0.43
CA LEU A 134 -14.21 0.57 0.86
C LEU A 134 -13.69 1.47 1.97
N VAL A 135 -14.35 2.60 2.22
CA VAL A 135 -14.26 3.24 3.53
C VAL A 135 -15.58 3.93 3.84
N SER A 136 -16.41 3.26 4.65
CA SER A 136 -17.34 3.99 5.49
C SER A 136 -16.83 3.97 6.92
N LYS A 137 -17.11 5.06 7.62
CA LYS A 137 -16.81 5.22 9.03
C LYS A 137 -17.73 4.32 9.86
N GLY A 138 -17.23 3.16 10.28
CA GLY A 138 -17.76 2.39 11.43
C GLY A 138 -17.12 2.83 12.75
N GLU A 139 -17.44 2.16 13.85
CA GLU A 139 -16.64 2.28 15.09
C GLU A 139 -15.24 1.64 14.88
N GLN A 140 -14.42 1.51 15.94
CA GLN A 140 -12.96 1.21 15.92
C GLN A 140 -12.46 0.10 14.97
N ASP A 141 -13.33 -0.75 14.42
CA ASP A 141 -13.04 -1.84 13.47
C ASP A 141 -13.56 -1.60 12.03
N GLY A 142 -14.11 -0.41 11.69
CA GLY A 142 -14.72 -0.14 10.39
C GLY A 142 -16.14 -0.72 10.21
N THR A 143 -16.74 -1.28 11.27
CA THR A 143 -18.10 -1.85 11.27
C THR A 143 -19.10 -0.85 11.84
N LEU A 144 -20.24 -0.66 11.19
CA LEU A 144 -21.34 0.18 11.69
C LEU A 144 -22.37 -0.70 12.39
N ARG A 145 -22.25 -0.85 13.71
CA ARG A 145 -23.13 -1.70 14.52
C ARG A 145 -24.41 -0.95 14.88
N VAL A 146 -25.54 -1.35 14.31
CA VAL A 146 -26.85 -0.74 14.63
C VAL A 146 -27.42 -1.43 15.87
N ALA A 147 -27.53 -0.69 16.97
CA ALA A 147 -28.25 -1.16 18.15
C ALA A 147 -29.70 -1.48 17.78
N ALA A 148 -30.19 -2.65 18.20
CA ALA A 148 -31.42 -3.24 17.69
C ALA A 148 -32.70 -2.43 17.97
N SER A 149 -32.63 -1.42 18.85
CA SER A 149 -33.75 -0.61 19.31
C SER A 149 -34.15 0.58 18.41
N THR A 150 -33.30 1.05 17.48
CA THR A 150 -33.57 2.32 16.77
C THR A 150 -33.67 2.26 15.24
N SER A 151 -33.23 1.18 14.57
CA SER A 151 -33.34 0.97 13.11
C SER A 151 -32.98 2.18 12.22
N SER A 152 -32.20 3.13 12.73
CA SER A 152 -31.78 4.37 12.05
C SER A 152 -30.26 4.45 12.03
N VAL A 153 -29.71 4.75 10.86
CA VAL A 153 -28.27 4.89 10.60
C VAL A 153 -27.99 6.32 10.16
N GLN A 154 -27.17 7.04 10.91
CA GLN A 154 -26.59 8.30 10.44
C GLN A 154 -25.39 8.02 9.52
N VAL A 155 -25.44 8.58 8.33
CA VAL A 155 -24.33 8.52 7.36
C VAL A 155 -23.62 9.88 7.31
N THR A 156 -22.31 9.91 7.54
CA THR A 156 -21.47 11.13 7.45
C THR A 156 -20.49 11.01 6.28
N LEU A 157 -20.46 12.01 5.41
CA LEU A 157 -19.57 12.08 4.25
C LEU A 157 -18.25 12.75 4.68
N SER A 158 -17.09 12.12 4.52
CA SER A 158 -15.78 12.71 4.85
C SER A 158 -14.75 12.46 3.76
N PRO A 159 -14.20 13.49 3.10
CA PRO A 159 -13.09 13.38 2.16
C PRO A 159 -11.76 13.04 2.84
N ARG A 160 -10.93 12.25 2.16
CA ARG A 160 -9.53 12.03 2.54
C ARG A 160 -8.69 13.29 2.27
N THR A 161 -7.65 13.47 3.06
CA THR A 161 -6.66 14.56 2.93
C THR A 161 -5.90 14.47 1.61
N SER A 162 -5.48 15.61 1.07
CA SER A 162 -4.60 15.71 -0.12
C SER A 162 -3.20 16.11 0.30
N ARG A 163 -2.19 15.43 -0.23
CA ARG A 163 -0.77 15.72 0.04
C ARG A 163 -0.25 16.72 -0.99
N ILE A 164 0.54 17.69 -0.57
CA ILE A 164 1.27 18.64 -1.43
C ILE A 164 2.76 18.51 -1.14
N VAL A 165 3.55 18.42 -2.20
CA VAL A 165 5.01 18.34 -2.13
C VAL A 165 5.61 19.56 -2.82
N LEU A 166 6.48 20.30 -2.14
CA LEU A 166 7.25 21.39 -2.74
C LEU A 166 8.53 20.81 -3.31
N GLN A 167 8.67 20.86 -4.63
CA GLN A 167 9.77 20.21 -5.33
C GLN A 167 10.65 21.24 -6.03
N LYS A 168 11.93 21.25 -5.68
CA LYS A 168 12.93 22.12 -6.30
C LYS A 168 13.59 21.40 -7.47
N ASP A 169 13.69 22.08 -8.61
CA ASP A 169 14.56 21.63 -9.69
C ASP A 169 16.02 21.54 -9.19
N PRO A 170 16.67 20.37 -9.27
CA PRO A 170 17.99 20.16 -8.68
C PRO A 170 19.08 21.00 -9.36
N ASN A 171 18.91 21.38 -10.63
CA ASN A 171 19.89 22.12 -11.39
C ASN A 171 19.76 23.62 -11.14
N THR A 172 18.52 24.13 -11.16
CA THR A 172 18.24 25.57 -11.18
C THR A 172 17.80 26.13 -9.82
N ALA A 173 17.21 25.30 -8.95
CA ALA A 173 16.55 25.74 -7.72
C ALA A 173 17.12 25.14 -6.42
N SER A 174 18.17 24.31 -6.48
CA SER A 174 18.74 23.62 -5.30
C SER A 174 19.02 24.52 -4.09
N GLY A 175 19.67 25.67 -4.30
CA GLY A 175 19.96 26.66 -3.26
C GLY A 175 18.85 27.67 -2.94
N ILE A 176 17.60 27.40 -3.34
CA ILE A 176 16.43 28.17 -2.91
C ILE A 176 15.88 27.53 -1.62
N THR A 177 15.59 28.35 -0.62
CA THR A 177 14.92 27.96 0.62
C THR A 177 13.47 28.40 0.55
N VAL A 178 12.53 27.48 0.77
CA VAL A 178 11.12 27.86 0.94
C VAL A 178 10.88 28.13 2.42
N ASN A 179 10.63 29.39 2.76
CA ASN A 179 10.42 29.83 4.13
C ASN A 179 8.99 29.52 4.59
N SER A 180 8.00 29.76 3.73
CA SER A 180 6.60 29.45 4.02
C SER A 180 5.76 29.42 2.75
N VAL A 181 4.56 28.85 2.85
CA VAL A 181 3.51 28.90 1.83
C VAL A 181 2.30 29.56 2.46
N SER A 182 1.84 30.65 1.85
CA SER A 182 0.61 31.32 2.25
C SER A 182 -0.51 31.03 1.26
N TYR A 183 -1.66 30.64 1.79
CA TYR A 183 -2.90 30.48 1.04
C TYR A 183 -3.84 31.61 1.43
N THR A 184 -4.30 32.38 0.45
CA THR A 184 -5.25 33.49 0.62
C THR A 184 -6.54 33.19 -0.14
N ASN A 185 -7.65 33.79 0.31
CA ASN A 185 -9.00 33.51 -0.18
C ASN A 185 -9.42 32.03 0.00
N ALA A 186 -8.79 31.34 0.94
CA ALA A 186 -9.23 30.02 1.40
C ALA A 186 -10.58 30.17 2.11
N VAL A 187 -11.55 29.30 1.82
CA VAL A 187 -12.86 29.40 2.47
C VAL A 187 -12.79 28.83 3.88
N SER A 188 -12.10 27.70 4.04
CA SER A 188 -11.78 27.12 5.35
C SER A 188 -10.64 26.06 5.28
N SER A 189 -9.69 26.14 4.34
CA SER A 189 -8.63 25.11 4.26
C SER A 189 -7.57 25.28 5.35
N VAL A 190 -7.27 24.24 6.12
CA VAL A 190 -6.14 24.27 7.07
C VAL A 190 -4.99 23.43 6.52
N PRO A 191 -3.82 24.02 6.25
CA PRO A 191 -2.62 23.26 5.93
C PRO A 191 -2.06 22.63 7.21
N TYR A 192 -1.78 21.34 7.17
CA TYR A 192 -1.21 20.59 8.29
C TYR A 192 0.17 20.05 7.94
N VAL A 193 0.99 19.92 8.99
CA VAL A 193 2.32 19.31 8.92
C VAL A 193 2.18 17.83 8.59
N HIS A 194 1.20 17.15 9.18
CA HIS A 194 0.92 15.74 8.93
C HIS A 194 -0.53 15.41 9.35
N ILE A 195 -1.20 14.49 8.64
CA ILE A 195 -2.51 13.97 9.06
C ILE A 195 -2.40 12.45 9.11
N GLU A 196 -1.99 11.95 10.28
CA GLU A 196 -2.08 10.54 10.63
C GLU A 196 -3.56 10.13 10.68
N PRO A 197 -3.96 9.00 10.07
CA PRO A 197 -5.31 8.47 10.21
C PRO A 197 -5.77 8.34 11.67
N GLN A 198 -4.88 7.97 12.60
CA GLN A 198 -5.22 7.85 14.02
C GLN A 198 -5.57 9.17 14.72
N HIS A 199 -5.08 10.31 14.23
CA HIS A 199 -5.32 11.63 14.84
C HIS A 199 -6.45 12.40 14.15
N TYR A 200 -7.13 11.82 13.15
CA TYR A 200 -8.21 12.48 12.40
C TYR A 200 -9.33 13.03 13.30
N ASN A 201 -9.67 12.33 14.39
CA ASN A 201 -10.68 12.75 15.35
C ASN A 201 -10.28 13.98 16.17
N GLU A 202 -8.99 14.23 16.34
CA GLU A 202 -8.46 15.39 17.05
C GLU A 202 -8.59 16.66 16.18
N TYR A 203 -8.32 16.52 14.89
CA TYR A 203 -8.46 17.62 13.91
C TYR A 203 -9.92 18.00 13.64
N LYS A 204 -10.87 17.06 13.75
CA LYS A 204 -12.31 17.31 13.61
C LYS A 204 -12.85 18.33 14.62
N ASN A 205 -12.23 18.41 15.80
CA ASN A 205 -12.69 19.27 16.89
C ASN A 205 -12.01 20.63 16.91
N LEU A 206 -11.11 20.92 15.96
CA LEU A 206 -10.52 22.24 15.81
C LEU A 206 -11.59 23.25 15.39
N PRO A 207 -11.66 24.42 16.04
CA PRO A 207 -12.64 25.44 15.66
C PRO A 207 -12.43 25.84 14.21
N VAL A 208 -13.50 25.75 13.40
CA VAL A 208 -13.58 26.33 12.07
C VAL A 208 -13.54 27.84 12.23
N THR A 209 -12.34 28.40 12.38
CA THR A 209 -12.17 29.85 12.34
C THR A 209 -12.42 30.28 10.90
N THR A 210 -13.21 31.34 10.70
CA THR A 210 -13.44 32.05 9.42
C THR A 210 -12.17 32.72 8.86
N ARG A 211 -10.99 32.16 9.15
CA ARG A 211 -9.71 32.61 8.61
C ARG A 211 -9.69 32.31 7.12
N THR A 212 -9.51 33.36 6.32
CA THR A 212 -9.37 33.28 4.86
C THR A 212 -7.92 33.21 4.40
N THR A 213 -6.98 33.28 5.36
CA THR A 213 -5.55 33.24 5.14
C THR A 213 -4.88 32.23 6.06
N TYR A 214 -4.06 31.37 5.48
CA TYR A 214 -3.29 30.34 6.19
C TYR A 214 -1.85 30.41 5.75
N GLN A 215 -0.92 30.28 6.69
CA GLN A 215 0.50 30.24 6.39
C GLN A 215 1.09 28.97 7.00
N TYR A 216 1.88 28.26 6.20
CA TYR A 216 2.54 27.02 6.56
C TYR A 216 4.05 27.18 6.38
N VAL A 217 4.85 26.65 7.31
CA VAL A 217 6.31 26.62 7.22
C VAL A 217 6.75 25.18 6.89
N PRO A 218 7.35 24.94 5.71
CA PRO A 218 7.86 23.63 5.31
C PRO A 218 8.82 23.02 6.33
N GLN A 219 8.59 21.76 6.70
CA GLN A 219 9.58 20.96 7.43
C GLN A 219 10.62 20.37 6.47
N ALA A 220 11.58 19.61 6.99
CA ALA A 220 12.75 19.11 6.23
C ALA A 220 12.37 18.31 4.96
N ASP A 221 11.19 17.71 4.92
CA ASP A 221 10.66 16.93 3.80
C ASP A 221 9.93 17.77 2.73
N SER A 222 9.68 19.06 3.01
CA SER A 222 8.94 19.96 2.11
C SER A 222 7.52 19.45 1.76
N VAL A 223 6.89 18.70 2.67
CA VAL A 223 5.54 18.13 2.49
C VAL A 223 4.53 18.86 3.36
N CYS A 224 3.36 19.19 2.80
CA CYS A 224 2.20 19.62 3.58
C CYS A 224 0.92 18.89 3.16
N TYR A 225 -0.08 18.89 4.03
CA TYR A 225 -1.37 18.24 3.78
C TYR A 225 -2.49 19.28 3.82
N ILE A 226 -3.49 19.14 2.93
CA ILE A 226 -4.69 19.98 2.89
C ILE A 226 -5.93 19.10 3.00
N LEU A 227 -6.89 19.53 3.83
CA LEU A 227 -8.25 18.98 3.83
C LEU A 227 -9.06 19.59 2.67
N PRO A 228 -9.51 18.79 1.68
CA PRO A 228 -10.16 19.30 0.46
C PRO A 228 -11.52 19.96 0.69
N ASP A 229 -12.20 19.60 1.79
CA ASP A 229 -13.59 19.94 2.14
C ASP A 229 -13.90 21.43 2.14
N MET A 230 -12.87 22.28 2.07
CA MET A 230 -12.96 23.67 2.48
C MET A 230 -12.38 24.69 1.48
N CYS A 231 -12.23 24.34 0.20
CA CYS A 231 -11.98 25.33 -0.88
C CYS A 231 -13.26 25.61 -1.70
N ALA A 232 -14.35 25.94 -1.01
CA ALA A 232 -15.71 25.89 -1.54
C ALA A 232 -16.18 27.12 -2.37
N ASN A 233 -15.34 28.11 -2.66
CA ASN A 233 -15.77 29.32 -3.35
C ASN A 233 -15.31 29.35 -4.81
N SER A 234 -16.11 30.03 -5.64
CA SER A 234 -15.87 30.31 -7.07
C SER A 234 -14.64 31.17 -7.36
N PHE A 235 -13.96 31.65 -6.33
CA PHE A 235 -12.70 32.38 -6.42
C PHE A 235 -11.56 31.40 -6.18
N GLY A 236 -10.63 31.28 -7.13
CA GLY A 236 -9.45 30.44 -6.96
C GLY A 236 -8.71 30.83 -5.68
N MET A 237 -8.35 29.83 -4.86
CA MET A 237 -7.40 30.01 -3.78
C MET A 237 -6.09 30.55 -4.38
N ASN A 238 -5.47 31.55 -3.76
CA ASN A 238 -4.16 32.02 -4.21
C ASN A 238 -3.10 31.44 -3.28
N ALA A 239 -2.15 30.70 -3.84
CA ALA A 239 -0.96 30.25 -3.11
C ALA A 239 0.20 31.19 -3.40
N THR A 240 0.97 31.56 -2.38
CA THR A 240 2.19 32.34 -2.49
C THR A 240 3.30 31.61 -1.76
N LEU A 241 4.39 31.30 -2.46
CA LEU A 241 5.60 30.80 -1.84
C LEU A 241 6.45 31.98 -1.38
N HIS A 242 6.75 32.02 -0.09
CA HIS A 242 7.73 32.93 0.47
C HIS A 242 9.08 32.23 0.49
N ILE A 243 10.01 32.68 -0.33
CA ILE A 243 11.30 32.02 -0.52
C ILE A 243 12.47 32.94 -0.17
N THR A 244 13.62 32.34 0.06
CA THR A 244 14.92 33.00 0.08
C THR A 244 15.78 32.37 -1.01
N ASP A 245 16.25 33.20 -1.94
CA ASP A 245 17.08 32.73 -3.05
C ASP A 245 18.55 32.50 -2.63
N ARG A 246 19.37 32.04 -3.58
CA ARG A 246 20.80 31.76 -3.38
C ARG A 246 21.60 33.00 -2.93
N ALA A 247 21.13 34.21 -3.26
CA ALA A 247 21.74 35.48 -2.87
C ALA A 247 21.19 35.99 -1.53
N SER A 248 20.47 35.16 -0.77
CA SER A 248 19.82 35.51 0.49
C SER A 248 18.72 36.58 0.37
N LYS A 249 18.22 36.83 -0.84
CA LYS A 249 17.14 37.79 -1.08
C LYS A 249 15.78 37.09 -0.90
N LYS A 250 14.90 37.73 -0.13
CA LYS A 250 13.52 37.26 0.08
C LYS A 250 12.65 37.63 -1.13
N GLN A 251 11.84 36.68 -1.58
CA GLN A 251 10.92 36.86 -2.71
C GLN A 251 9.59 36.17 -2.44
N ASP A 252 8.50 36.76 -2.94
CA ASP A 252 7.17 36.19 -2.91
C ASP A 252 6.80 35.73 -4.33
N ILE A 253 6.63 34.42 -4.50
CA ILE A 253 6.34 33.81 -5.80
C ILE A 253 4.87 33.38 -5.81
N PRO A 254 4.01 34.03 -6.60
CA PRO A 254 2.62 33.62 -6.74
C PRO A 254 2.57 32.27 -7.49
N VAL A 255 1.75 31.35 -6.98
CA VAL A 255 1.53 30.03 -7.56
C VAL A 255 0.05 29.92 -7.92
N ALA A 256 -0.25 29.95 -9.21
CA ALA A 256 -1.62 29.89 -9.71
C ALA A 256 -2.26 28.54 -9.36
N VAL A 257 -3.14 28.51 -8.37
CA VAL A 257 -3.84 27.28 -7.98
C VAL A 257 -4.84 26.90 -9.08
N PRO A 258 -4.80 25.66 -9.60
CA PRO A 258 -5.76 25.22 -10.60
C PRO A 258 -7.20 25.43 -10.13
N VAL A 259 -8.02 26.02 -10.99
CA VAL A 259 -9.46 26.18 -10.73
C VAL A 259 -10.07 24.79 -10.52
N GLY A 260 -10.73 24.60 -9.38
CA GLY A 260 -11.29 23.29 -9.03
C GLY A 260 -10.28 22.29 -8.49
N LEU A 261 -9.11 22.69 -7.99
CA LEU A 261 -8.21 21.79 -7.28
C LEU A 261 -8.94 21.03 -6.14
N ALA A 262 -9.83 21.68 -5.39
CA ALA A 262 -10.67 21.00 -4.39
C ALA A 262 -11.89 20.24 -4.96
N LEU A 263 -12.25 20.50 -6.22
CA LEU A 263 -13.36 19.83 -6.93
C LEU A 263 -12.88 18.57 -7.66
N ASN A 264 -11.60 18.54 -8.07
CA ASN A 264 -10.93 17.47 -8.81
C ASN A 264 -9.92 16.68 -7.95
N ALA A 265 -9.64 17.15 -6.74
CA ALA A 265 -8.98 16.37 -5.70
C ALA A 265 -9.93 15.33 -5.13
N GLY A 266 -10.06 14.22 -5.84
CA GLY A 266 -10.41 12.97 -5.16
C GLY A 266 -9.42 12.78 -4.02
N GLY A 267 -9.92 12.62 -2.79
CA GLY A 267 -9.06 12.49 -1.61
C GLY A 267 -8.01 11.37 -1.79
N GLY A 268 -6.83 11.55 -1.19
CA GLY A 268 -5.71 10.60 -1.32
C GLY A 268 -4.77 10.84 -2.51
N ARG A 269 -4.89 11.95 -3.23
CA ARG A 269 -3.94 12.35 -4.30
C ARG A 269 -2.77 13.17 -3.76
N THR A 270 -1.61 13.06 -4.43
CA THR A 270 -0.44 13.91 -4.20
C THR A 270 -0.33 14.95 -5.31
N TYR A 271 -0.14 16.20 -4.91
CA TYR A 271 0.05 17.35 -5.79
C TYR A 271 1.44 17.95 -5.60
N TYR A 272 1.96 18.61 -6.63
CA TYR A 272 3.31 19.19 -6.61
C TYR A 272 3.25 20.69 -6.89
N ILE A 273 4.03 21.46 -6.13
CA ILE A 273 4.43 22.81 -6.51
C ILE A 273 5.89 22.74 -6.92
N GLU A 274 6.15 22.85 -8.22
CA GLU A 274 7.49 22.80 -8.78
C GLU A 274 8.12 24.19 -8.78
N ILE A 275 9.36 24.29 -8.32
CA ILE A 275 10.11 25.53 -8.19
C ILE A 275 11.34 25.46 -9.10
N ALA A 276 11.46 26.41 -10.03
CA ALA A 276 12.57 26.49 -10.98
C ALA A 276 13.04 27.94 -11.13
N ALA A 277 14.25 28.12 -11.67
CA ALA A 277 14.75 29.42 -12.08
C ALA A 277 15.09 29.41 -13.58
N ASP A 278 14.74 30.47 -14.29
CA ASP A 278 15.10 30.62 -15.71
C ASP A 278 16.59 31.00 -15.89
N ILE A 279 17.02 31.12 -17.15
CA ILE A 279 18.40 31.48 -17.51
C ILE A 279 18.86 32.83 -16.95
N ASN A 280 17.92 33.72 -16.59
CA ASN A 280 18.19 35.03 -16.00
C ASN A 280 18.09 35.00 -14.47
N GLY A 281 17.90 33.83 -13.86
CA GLY A 281 17.74 33.65 -12.42
C GLY A 281 16.36 34.06 -11.89
N LYS A 282 15.37 34.30 -12.77
CA LYS A 282 14.00 34.61 -12.34
C LYS A 282 13.34 33.32 -11.87
N ILE A 283 12.88 33.33 -10.63
CA ILE A 283 12.26 32.16 -9.98
C ILE A 283 10.78 32.11 -10.34
N SER A 284 10.29 30.92 -10.67
CA SER A 284 8.87 30.64 -10.89
C SER A 284 8.45 29.41 -10.09
N ALA A 285 7.16 29.34 -9.81
CA ALA A 285 6.57 28.15 -9.22
C ALA A 285 5.22 27.83 -9.86
N THR A 286 5.02 26.56 -10.19
CA THR A 286 3.84 26.09 -10.93
C THR A 286 3.27 24.83 -10.30
N TRP A 287 1.94 24.74 -10.27
CA TRP A 287 1.28 23.48 -9.92
C TRP A 287 1.50 22.45 -11.02
N ALA A 288 1.92 21.26 -10.62
CA ALA A 288 2.01 20.12 -11.50
C ALA A 288 1.15 18.97 -10.95
N THR A 289 0.27 18.46 -11.81
CA THR A 289 -0.40 17.19 -11.64
C THR A 289 0.32 16.18 -12.53
N ARG A 290 1.44 15.64 -12.04
CA ARG A 290 2.03 14.43 -12.63
C ARG A 290 1.59 13.23 -11.81
N ALA A 291 1.20 12.15 -12.48
CA ALA A 291 1.26 10.83 -11.86
C ALA A 291 2.75 10.58 -11.63
N VAL A 292 3.24 10.93 -10.45
CA VAL A 292 4.61 10.54 -10.08
C VAL A 292 4.57 9.02 -10.01
N PRO A 293 5.52 8.34 -10.68
CA PRO A 293 5.63 6.91 -10.55
C PRO A 293 5.62 6.55 -9.07
N LYS A 294 4.63 5.74 -8.65
CA LYS A 294 4.58 5.30 -7.26
C LYS A 294 5.81 4.46 -7.02
N THR A 295 6.36 4.52 -5.82
CA THR A 295 7.51 3.71 -5.45
C THR A 295 7.14 2.81 -4.29
N LEU A 296 7.72 1.61 -4.28
CA LEU A 296 7.70 0.71 -3.12
C LEU A 296 9.15 0.33 -2.81
N LYS A 297 9.64 0.78 -1.66
CA LYS A 297 10.94 0.40 -1.11
C LYS A 297 10.73 -0.81 -0.20
N LEU A 298 11.08 -1.98 -0.70
CA LEU A 298 11.00 -3.25 0.00
C LEU A 298 12.39 -3.67 0.47
N ALA A 299 12.51 -4.20 1.68
CA ALA A 299 13.72 -4.90 2.10
C ALA A 299 13.42 -6.32 2.58
N THR A 300 14.43 -7.19 2.51
CA THR A 300 14.44 -8.47 3.22
C THR A 300 15.65 -8.57 4.15
N GLN A 301 15.44 -9.16 5.33
CA GLN A 301 16.47 -9.33 6.35
C GLN A 301 16.15 -10.52 7.28
N ASN A 302 17.07 -11.48 7.35
CA ASN A 302 17.11 -12.42 8.48
C ASN A 302 17.56 -11.67 9.75
N LEU A 303 16.70 -11.67 10.77
CA LEU A 303 16.89 -10.88 12.00
C LEU A 303 17.71 -11.59 13.06
N TRP A 304 17.99 -12.88 12.93
CA TRP A 304 18.73 -13.65 13.92
C TRP A 304 18.23 -13.45 15.36
N GLY A 305 16.91 -13.43 15.53
CA GLY A 305 16.25 -13.20 16.80
C GLY A 305 16.49 -11.84 17.45
N LYS A 306 16.80 -10.77 16.70
CA LYS A 306 16.87 -9.41 17.30
C LYS A 306 15.51 -8.97 17.86
N LYS A 307 15.57 -8.13 18.91
CA LYS A 307 14.39 -7.53 19.56
C LYS A 307 13.78 -6.43 18.69
N ALA A 308 12.48 -6.14 18.91
CA ALA A 308 11.75 -5.15 18.11
C ALA A 308 12.40 -3.76 18.09
N SER A 309 12.96 -3.27 19.20
CA SER A 309 13.62 -1.95 19.25
C SER A 309 14.77 -1.82 18.26
N VAL A 310 15.57 -2.88 18.10
CA VAL A 310 16.68 -2.94 17.13
C VAL A 310 16.13 -2.97 15.70
N VAL A 311 15.06 -3.73 15.48
CA VAL A 311 14.44 -3.90 14.16
C VAL A 311 13.78 -2.60 13.68
N ILE A 312 13.11 -1.87 14.58
CA ILE A 312 12.49 -0.57 14.28
C ILE A 312 13.56 0.48 13.92
N ASP A 313 14.65 0.54 14.70
CA ASP A 313 15.77 1.44 14.40
C ASP A 313 16.40 1.12 13.04
N TYR A 314 16.62 -0.17 12.76
CA TYR A 314 17.10 -0.64 11.46
C TYR A 314 16.15 -0.25 10.32
N PHE A 315 14.86 -0.60 10.44
CA PHE A 315 13.79 -0.29 9.48
C PHE A 315 13.74 1.20 9.10
N ASN A 316 13.88 2.09 10.09
CA ASN A 316 13.89 3.52 9.87
C ASN A 316 15.17 4.01 9.20
N LYS A 317 16.34 3.47 9.58
CA LYS A 317 17.63 3.88 9.01
C LYS A 317 17.83 3.44 7.56
N ILE A 318 17.31 2.27 7.17
CA ILE A 318 17.41 1.79 5.78
C ILE A 318 16.41 2.47 4.84
N ASP A 319 15.53 3.35 5.37
CA ASP A 319 14.52 4.08 4.63
C ASP A 319 13.75 3.16 3.65
N VAL A 320 12.96 2.26 4.24
CA VAL A 320 12.06 1.36 3.51
C VAL A 320 10.62 1.56 3.92
N ASP A 321 9.74 1.14 3.02
CA ASP A 321 8.30 1.14 3.23
C ASP A 321 7.83 -0.18 3.83
N VAL A 322 8.44 -1.29 3.40
CA VAL A 322 8.10 -2.66 3.81
C VAL A 322 9.36 -3.47 4.07
N LEU A 323 9.36 -4.27 5.12
CA LEU A 323 10.43 -5.20 5.50
C LEU A 323 9.88 -6.62 5.65
N CYS A 324 10.36 -7.54 4.81
CA CYS A 324 10.19 -8.98 4.95
C CYS A 324 11.29 -9.52 5.88
N ALA A 325 10.91 -9.84 7.11
CA ALA A 325 11.83 -10.30 8.14
C ALA A 325 11.72 -11.81 8.39
N GLN A 326 12.86 -12.47 8.61
CA GLN A 326 12.95 -13.88 9.01
C GLN A 326 13.59 -14.00 10.41
N GLU A 327 13.47 -15.15 11.06
CA GLU A 327 13.97 -15.40 12.42
C GLU A 327 13.50 -14.38 13.48
N CYS A 328 12.22 -14.05 13.46
CA CYS A 328 11.56 -13.06 14.30
C CYS A 328 11.26 -13.55 15.73
N SER A 329 12.11 -14.40 16.32
CA SER A 329 11.83 -15.09 17.60
C SER A 329 11.60 -14.13 18.78
N ASN A 330 12.28 -12.97 18.79
CA ASN A 330 12.15 -11.94 19.81
C ASN A 330 11.44 -10.66 19.32
N LEU A 331 10.73 -10.73 18.18
CA LEU A 331 9.95 -9.61 17.66
C LEU A 331 8.59 -9.52 18.38
N SER A 332 8.25 -8.35 18.89
CA SER A 332 6.97 -8.07 19.55
C SER A 332 6.08 -7.24 18.61
N GLU A 333 4.96 -7.81 18.17
CA GLU A 333 4.00 -7.09 17.34
C GLU A 333 3.43 -5.85 18.05
N ALA A 334 3.23 -5.92 19.37
CA ALA A 334 2.75 -4.80 20.16
C ALA A 334 3.74 -3.61 20.14
N GLU A 335 5.05 -3.88 20.18
CA GLU A 335 6.08 -2.83 20.10
C GLU A 335 6.15 -2.22 18.69
N ILE A 336 6.00 -3.03 17.64
CA ILE A 336 5.93 -2.56 16.25
C ILE A 336 4.69 -1.67 16.05
N ASN A 337 3.52 -2.14 16.48
CA ASN A 337 2.25 -1.41 16.37
C ASN A 337 2.27 -0.10 17.18
N ALA A 338 2.94 -0.08 18.34
CA ALA A 338 3.09 1.13 19.15
C ALA A 338 3.91 2.25 18.45
N GLN A 339 4.66 1.92 17.39
CA GLN A 339 5.37 2.89 16.55
C GLN A 339 4.54 3.33 15.32
N GLY A 340 3.26 2.94 15.24
CA GLY A 340 2.40 3.26 14.10
C GLY A 340 2.69 2.43 12.85
N LEU A 341 3.46 1.34 12.98
CA LEU A 341 3.73 0.41 11.88
C LEU A 341 2.74 -0.76 11.91
N TYR A 342 2.54 -1.38 10.75
CA TYR A 342 1.74 -2.59 10.60
C TYR A 342 2.62 -3.82 10.56
N VAL A 343 2.18 -4.92 11.17
CA VAL A 343 2.92 -6.17 11.22
C VAL A 343 2.02 -7.38 10.99
N HIS A 344 2.49 -8.30 10.16
CA HIS A 344 1.84 -9.58 9.90
C HIS A 344 2.86 -10.69 10.08
N THR A 345 2.60 -11.63 11.00
CA THR A 345 3.52 -12.70 11.35
C THR A 345 2.99 -14.05 10.90
N HIS A 346 3.86 -14.86 10.32
CA HIS A 346 3.57 -16.24 9.94
C HIS A 346 4.77 -17.14 10.21
N SER A 347 4.61 -18.43 9.92
CA SER A 347 5.68 -19.42 9.94
C SER A 347 5.53 -20.32 8.73
N ASN A 348 6.64 -20.78 8.18
CA ASN A 348 6.67 -21.67 7.02
C ASN A 348 7.80 -22.69 7.18
N ASN A 349 7.69 -23.83 6.48
CA ASN A 349 8.75 -24.83 6.35
C ASN A 349 9.40 -25.32 7.67
N GLY A 350 8.61 -25.38 8.75
CA GLY A 350 9.09 -25.71 10.09
C GLY A 350 10.14 -24.74 10.66
N GLN A 351 10.31 -23.56 10.06
CA GLN A 351 11.23 -22.52 10.51
C GLN A 351 10.62 -21.63 11.60
N GLY A 352 11.46 -20.78 12.19
CA GLY A 352 11.03 -19.74 13.14
C GLY A 352 10.03 -18.74 12.53
N LYS A 353 9.53 -17.84 13.37
CA LYS A 353 8.60 -16.78 12.95
C LYS A 353 9.21 -15.90 11.86
N CYS A 354 8.39 -15.55 10.89
CA CYS A 354 8.64 -14.55 9.86
C CYS A 354 7.64 -13.42 10.04
N SER A 355 8.01 -12.19 9.70
CA SER A 355 7.10 -11.05 9.79
C SER A 355 7.23 -10.12 8.59
N ILE A 356 6.12 -9.55 8.14
CA ILE A 356 6.10 -8.44 7.19
C ILE A 356 5.77 -7.19 7.99
N ILE A 357 6.69 -6.22 8.03
CA ILE A 357 6.56 -4.94 8.73
C ILE A 357 6.38 -3.84 7.69
N SER A 358 5.40 -2.95 7.86
CA SER A 358 5.02 -2.00 6.81
C SER A 358 4.63 -0.63 7.39
N ARG A 359 4.94 0.45 6.66
CA ARG A 359 4.39 1.79 6.90
C ARG A 359 2.94 1.91 6.45
N TYR A 360 2.49 1.00 5.59
CA TYR A 360 1.14 0.97 5.02
C TYR A 360 0.27 -0.08 5.69
N PRO A 361 -1.03 0.19 5.89
CA PRO A 361 -1.99 -0.82 6.34
C PRO A 361 -2.12 -1.96 5.33
N PHE A 362 -2.40 -3.16 5.83
CA PHE A 362 -2.71 -4.31 4.99
C PHE A 362 -4.19 -4.30 4.61
N SER A 363 -4.51 -4.44 3.32
CA SER A 363 -5.88 -4.58 2.83
C SER A 363 -6.38 -6.03 2.82
N GLY A 364 -5.48 -6.99 3.04
CA GLY A 364 -5.80 -8.41 3.12
C GLY A 364 -4.55 -9.27 3.27
N THR A 365 -4.76 -10.57 3.43
CA THR A 365 -3.71 -11.59 3.48
C THR A 365 -4.03 -12.71 2.49
N THR A 366 -3.00 -13.43 2.06
CA THR A 366 -3.16 -14.61 1.20
C THR A 366 -3.72 -15.80 1.98
N PRO A 367 -4.31 -16.83 1.32
CA PRO A 367 -4.89 -17.99 1.99
C PRO A 367 -3.91 -18.72 2.93
N ASN A 368 -2.65 -18.88 2.51
CA ASN A 368 -1.61 -19.52 3.34
C ASN A 368 -0.89 -18.53 4.27
N LYS A 369 -1.32 -17.26 4.28
CA LYS A 369 -0.80 -16.17 5.11
C LYS A 369 0.65 -15.79 4.84
N TYR A 370 1.26 -16.23 3.72
CA TYR A 370 2.65 -15.88 3.42
C TYR A 370 2.78 -14.47 2.83
N GLY A 371 1.66 -13.85 2.42
CA GLY A 371 1.66 -12.49 1.88
C GLY A 371 0.55 -11.59 2.42
N VAL A 372 0.81 -10.29 2.26
CA VAL A 372 -0.09 -9.19 2.58
C VAL A 372 -0.31 -8.32 1.34
N TYR A 373 -1.54 -7.82 1.19
CA TYR A 373 -1.87 -6.84 0.16
C TYR A 373 -1.65 -5.44 0.71
N ILE A 374 -0.95 -4.61 -0.06
CA ILE A 374 -0.62 -3.23 0.30
C ILE A 374 -1.13 -2.29 -0.80
N ASP A 375 -2.01 -1.37 -0.44
CA ASP A 375 -2.51 -0.32 -1.33
C ASP A 375 -1.55 0.89 -1.31
N LEU A 376 -0.88 1.13 -2.44
CA LEU A 376 0.04 2.26 -2.66
C LEU A 376 -0.71 3.52 -3.16
N GLY A 377 -2.03 3.43 -3.27
CA GLY A 377 -2.92 4.42 -3.82
C GLY A 377 -2.96 4.42 -5.34
N GLU A 378 -3.91 5.17 -5.90
CA GLU A 378 -4.11 5.31 -7.36
C GLU A 378 -4.40 4.00 -8.10
N GLY A 379 -5.00 3.02 -7.40
CA GLY A 379 -5.33 1.71 -7.96
C GLY A 379 -4.15 0.74 -8.04
N ILE A 380 -3.01 1.07 -7.41
CA ILE A 380 -1.83 0.21 -7.36
C ILE A 380 -1.87 -0.56 -6.03
N VAL A 381 -2.14 -1.86 -6.12
CA VAL A 381 -2.04 -2.79 -5.00
C VAL A 381 -0.85 -3.72 -5.24
N ALA A 382 0.04 -3.85 -4.28
CA ALA A 382 1.14 -4.80 -4.31
C ALA A 382 0.83 -5.99 -3.40
N LEU A 383 1.06 -7.21 -3.87
CA LEU A 383 1.11 -8.38 -3.01
C LEU A 383 2.58 -8.59 -2.59
N VAL A 384 2.86 -8.39 -1.30
CA VAL A 384 4.19 -8.63 -0.72
C VAL A 384 4.15 -9.92 0.06
N MET A 385 4.99 -10.88 -0.33
CA MET A 385 5.13 -12.20 0.27
C MET A 385 6.49 -12.35 0.93
N ASN A 386 6.52 -13.12 2.02
CA ASN A 386 7.71 -13.39 2.81
C ASN A 386 7.90 -14.89 3.02
N CYS A 387 9.15 -15.37 2.96
CA CYS A 387 9.48 -16.77 3.15
C CYS A 387 10.79 -16.97 3.93
N HIS A 388 10.93 -18.16 4.51
CA HIS A 388 12.17 -18.62 5.14
C HIS A 388 12.40 -20.10 4.81
N GLY A 389 13.30 -20.39 3.87
CA GLY A 389 13.62 -21.75 3.45
C GLY A 389 14.25 -22.55 4.58
N ALA A 390 14.13 -23.87 4.54
CA ALA A 390 14.77 -24.73 5.52
C ALA A 390 16.28 -24.60 5.41
N PHE A 391 16.96 -24.36 6.52
CA PHE A 391 18.42 -24.25 6.57
C PHE A 391 19.17 -25.58 6.36
N LYS A 392 18.45 -26.72 6.30
CA LYS A 392 19.01 -28.07 6.09
C LYS A 392 18.24 -28.84 5.01
N PRO A 393 18.94 -29.60 4.14
CA PRO A 393 20.38 -29.51 3.91
C PRO A 393 20.78 -28.15 3.32
N TYR A 394 22.07 -27.80 3.41
CA TYR A 394 22.61 -26.63 2.73
C TYR A 394 23.48 -27.08 1.55
N GLY A 395 22.91 -27.01 0.34
CA GLY A 395 23.52 -27.54 -0.88
C GLY A 395 24.93 -27.02 -1.20
N PRO A 396 25.22 -25.71 -1.07
CA PRO A 396 26.57 -25.19 -1.29
C PRO A 396 27.63 -25.87 -0.43
N TYR A 397 27.31 -26.19 0.83
CA TYR A 397 28.23 -26.89 1.73
C TYR A 397 28.49 -28.32 1.26
N GLN A 398 27.43 -29.03 0.88
CA GLN A 398 27.56 -30.40 0.36
C GLN A 398 28.51 -30.45 -0.84
N LEU A 399 28.40 -29.49 -1.76
CA LEU A 399 29.22 -29.39 -2.97
C LEU A 399 30.62 -28.80 -2.73
N ASN A 400 30.86 -28.20 -1.56
CA ASN A 400 32.15 -27.60 -1.20
C ASN A 400 32.92 -28.41 -0.14
N GLY A 401 32.61 -29.70 0.03
CA GLY A 401 33.36 -30.57 0.94
C GLY A 401 33.00 -30.39 2.42
N ILE A 402 31.86 -29.77 2.74
CA ILE A 402 31.46 -29.45 4.11
C ILE A 402 30.22 -30.26 4.48
N GLU A 403 30.36 -31.14 5.48
CA GLU A 403 29.24 -31.86 6.05
C GLU A 403 28.42 -30.94 6.95
N TYR A 404 27.09 -30.95 6.79
CA TYR A 404 26.22 -30.08 7.56
C TYR A 404 24.86 -30.71 7.83
N GLY A 405 24.40 -30.62 9.09
CA GLY A 405 23.05 -31.04 9.45
C GLY A 405 22.73 -32.52 9.22
N GLY A 406 23.73 -33.40 9.23
CA GLY A 406 23.57 -34.83 8.95
C GLY A 406 23.68 -35.20 7.47
N PHE A 407 24.00 -34.25 6.59
CA PHE A 407 24.23 -34.48 5.17
C PHE A 407 25.74 -34.42 4.89
N ALA A 408 26.27 -35.51 4.33
CA ALA A 408 27.67 -35.61 3.94
C ALA A 408 27.97 -34.71 2.72
N SER A 409 29.23 -34.31 2.59
CA SER A 409 29.72 -33.68 1.37
C SER A 409 29.70 -34.66 0.21
N THR A 410 29.43 -34.18 -1.00
CA THR A 410 29.37 -35.00 -2.20
C THR A 410 29.63 -34.15 -3.44
N THR A 411 30.07 -34.79 -4.52
CA THR A 411 30.17 -34.18 -5.85
C THR A 411 28.96 -34.50 -6.73
N ASP A 412 27.98 -35.24 -6.21
CA ASP A 412 26.74 -35.61 -6.90
C ASP A 412 25.74 -34.46 -6.86
N VAL A 413 25.73 -33.65 -7.92
CA VAL A 413 24.84 -32.49 -8.07
C VAL A 413 23.37 -32.91 -8.09
N ASP A 414 23.03 -34.03 -8.73
CA ASP A 414 21.64 -34.49 -8.84
C ASP A 414 21.08 -34.90 -7.48
N TYR A 415 21.90 -35.58 -6.66
CA TYR A 415 21.54 -35.87 -5.28
C TYR A 415 21.32 -34.58 -4.48
N VAL A 416 22.23 -33.60 -4.58
CA VAL A 416 22.12 -32.32 -3.87
C VAL A 416 20.83 -31.58 -4.26
N VAL A 417 20.53 -31.46 -5.56
CA VAL A 417 19.29 -30.84 -6.05
C VAL A 417 18.06 -31.58 -5.50
N LYS A 418 18.07 -32.92 -5.53
CA LYS A 418 16.95 -33.73 -5.04
C LYS A 418 16.66 -33.48 -3.56
N VAL A 419 17.67 -33.54 -2.68
CA VAL A 419 17.44 -33.40 -1.23
C VAL A 419 17.12 -31.96 -0.83
N ASN A 420 17.70 -30.97 -1.50
CA ASN A 420 17.39 -29.55 -1.27
C ASN A 420 15.96 -29.21 -1.73
N LYS A 421 15.51 -29.77 -2.86
CA LYS A 421 14.11 -29.68 -3.30
C LYS A 421 13.16 -30.24 -2.25
N GLN A 422 13.43 -31.47 -1.78
CA GLN A 422 12.58 -32.14 -0.78
C GLN A 422 12.41 -31.31 0.50
N ALA A 423 13.48 -30.65 0.97
CA ALA A 423 13.46 -29.87 2.19
C ALA A 423 12.73 -28.52 2.08
N ARG A 424 12.49 -28.01 0.87
CA ARG A 424 11.85 -26.70 0.64
C ARG A 424 10.53 -26.79 -0.14
N GLN A 425 10.13 -27.98 -0.58
CA GLN A 425 8.99 -28.17 -1.47
C GLN A 425 7.66 -27.65 -0.88
N GLU A 426 7.38 -27.92 0.39
CA GLU A 426 6.14 -27.45 1.03
C GLU A 426 6.03 -25.91 0.97
N MET A 427 7.14 -25.21 1.25
CA MET A 427 7.19 -23.76 1.15
C MET A 427 6.92 -23.28 -0.28
N VAL A 428 7.56 -23.91 -1.27
CA VAL A 428 7.37 -23.58 -2.69
C VAL A 428 5.91 -23.76 -3.09
N ASP A 429 5.30 -24.88 -2.70
CA ASP A 429 3.91 -25.18 -3.03
C ASP A 429 2.96 -24.13 -2.44
N MET A 430 3.17 -23.71 -1.19
CA MET A 430 2.37 -22.66 -0.54
C MET A 430 2.59 -21.28 -1.18
N LEU A 431 3.83 -20.94 -1.54
CA LEU A 431 4.13 -19.70 -2.26
C LEU A 431 3.47 -19.67 -3.64
N LEU A 432 3.48 -20.78 -4.37
CA LEU A 432 2.83 -20.87 -5.68
C LEU A 432 1.29 -20.85 -5.58
N ALA A 433 0.72 -21.47 -4.55
CA ALA A 433 -0.71 -21.38 -4.28
C ALA A 433 -1.14 -19.94 -3.95
N ASP A 434 -0.37 -19.23 -3.11
CA ASP A 434 -0.64 -17.83 -2.78
C ASP A 434 -0.47 -16.92 -4.01
N LEU A 435 0.56 -17.15 -4.84
CA LEU A 435 0.73 -16.47 -6.12
C LEU A 435 -0.46 -16.69 -7.06
N ALA A 436 -0.95 -17.92 -7.19
CA ALA A 436 -2.10 -18.23 -8.01
C ALA A 436 -3.40 -17.58 -7.50
N SER A 437 -3.48 -17.27 -6.20
CA SER A 437 -4.60 -16.56 -5.58
C SER A 437 -4.51 -15.03 -5.70
N ALA A 438 -3.42 -14.49 -6.26
CA ALA A 438 -3.17 -13.06 -6.30
C ALA A 438 -4.24 -12.31 -7.10
N THR A 439 -4.82 -11.27 -6.50
CA THR A 439 -5.80 -10.38 -7.15
C THR A 439 -5.17 -9.12 -7.75
N THR A 440 -3.83 -9.07 -7.81
CA THR A 440 -3.05 -7.95 -8.36
C THR A 440 -2.00 -8.46 -9.35
N PRO A 441 -1.70 -7.70 -10.43
CA PRO A 441 -0.63 -8.06 -11.36
C PRO A 441 0.78 -8.00 -10.76
N PHE A 442 1.00 -7.25 -9.68
CA PHE A 442 2.31 -7.12 -9.06
C PHE A 442 2.41 -7.92 -7.76
N VAL A 443 3.29 -8.91 -7.78
CA VAL A 443 3.64 -9.75 -6.63
C VAL A 443 5.15 -9.70 -6.42
N SER A 444 5.59 -9.52 -5.18
CA SER A 444 6.99 -9.69 -4.78
C SER A 444 7.10 -10.78 -3.72
N ILE A 445 8.05 -11.69 -3.87
CA ILE A 445 8.40 -12.71 -2.86
C ILE A 445 9.80 -12.41 -2.38
N SER A 446 9.95 -12.05 -1.11
CA SER A 446 11.28 -11.81 -0.53
C SER A 446 11.54 -12.69 0.68
N GLY A 447 12.80 -13.04 0.92
CA GLY A 447 13.14 -13.81 2.10
C GLY A 447 14.54 -14.40 2.08
N ASP A 448 14.86 -15.10 3.14
CA ASP A 448 16.00 -16.01 3.22
C ASP A 448 15.56 -17.38 2.67
N PHE A 449 16.04 -17.73 1.49
CA PHE A 449 15.70 -18.98 0.82
C PHE A 449 16.49 -20.17 1.37
N ASN A 450 17.54 -19.92 2.15
CA ASN A 450 18.53 -20.92 2.55
C ASN A 450 19.07 -21.75 1.38
N GLU A 451 19.01 -21.21 0.17
CA GLU A 451 19.43 -21.82 -1.09
C GLU A 451 19.77 -20.68 -2.07
N PRO A 452 20.87 -20.77 -2.85
CA PRO A 452 21.20 -19.72 -3.79
C PRO A 452 20.18 -19.59 -4.93
N SER A 453 20.20 -18.46 -5.63
CA SER A 453 19.44 -18.32 -6.87
C SER A 453 20.00 -19.24 -7.96
N TRP A 454 19.13 -19.87 -8.75
CA TRP A 454 19.53 -20.63 -9.95
C TRP A 454 20.28 -19.76 -10.98
N LEU A 455 20.17 -18.44 -10.87
CA LEU A 455 20.89 -17.46 -11.69
C LEU A 455 22.33 -17.19 -11.21
N ASP A 456 22.74 -17.71 -10.05
CA ASP A 456 24.06 -17.43 -9.46
C ASP A 456 25.07 -18.57 -9.68
N TRP A 457 24.59 -19.81 -9.74
CA TRP A 457 25.41 -21.00 -9.96
C TRP A 457 25.27 -21.47 -11.41
N THR A 458 25.97 -20.78 -12.31
CA THR A 458 25.91 -20.98 -13.77
C THR A 458 27.23 -21.56 -14.30
N GLU A 459 27.25 -21.99 -15.57
CA GLU A 459 28.51 -22.41 -16.19
C GLU A 459 29.55 -21.27 -16.26
N ASN A 460 29.10 -20.01 -16.31
CA ASN A 460 30.00 -18.85 -16.32
C ASN A 460 30.66 -18.64 -14.96
N THR A 461 29.90 -18.72 -13.86
CA THR A 461 30.45 -18.58 -12.50
C THR A 461 31.34 -19.77 -12.13
N LYS A 462 30.98 -20.97 -12.57
CA LYS A 462 31.85 -22.15 -12.49
C LYS A 462 33.16 -21.96 -13.27
N SER A 463 33.09 -21.50 -14.51
CA SER A 463 34.28 -21.27 -15.35
C SER A 463 35.18 -20.16 -14.79
N ALA A 464 34.59 -19.16 -14.14
CA ALA A 464 35.30 -18.11 -13.42
C ALA A 464 35.87 -18.56 -12.06
N GLY A 465 35.54 -19.78 -11.60
CA GLY A 465 35.98 -20.32 -10.32
C GLY A 465 35.28 -19.71 -9.10
N THR A 466 34.16 -19.01 -9.29
CA THR A 466 33.40 -18.41 -8.18
C THR A 466 32.43 -19.41 -7.54
N THR A 467 32.04 -20.45 -8.29
CA THR A 467 31.31 -21.62 -7.78
C THR A 467 32.00 -22.92 -8.21
N PRO A 468 31.91 -24.01 -7.43
CA PRO A 468 32.50 -25.30 -7.83
C PRO A 468 31.69 -26.02 -8.92
N TYR A 469 30.39 -25.71 -9.04
CA TYR A 469 29.47 -26.32 -9.99
C TYR A 469 28.50 -25.29 -10.57
N ALA A 470 27.89 -25.64 -11.70
CA ALA A 470 26.67 -25.01 -12.18
C ALA A 470 25.49 -25.83 -11.66
N VAL A 471 24.51 -25.18 -11.03
CA VAL A 471 23.40 -25.84 -10.33
C VAL A 471 22.11 -25.06 -10.57
N GLN A 472 21.12 -25.76 -11.09
CA GLN A 472 19.74 -25.25 -11.20
C GLN A 472 19.05 -25.41 -9.85
N TRP A 473 19.31 -24.49 -8.94
CA TRP A 473 18.77 -24.55 -7.57
C TRP A 473 17.22 -24.66 -7.59
N PRO A 474 16.65 -25.70 -6.97
CA PRO A 474 15.28 -26.12 -7.23
C PRO A 474 14.21 -25.14 -6.75
N THR A 475 14.45 -24.39 -5.68
CA THR A 475 13.45 -23.49 -5.06
C THR A 475 13.17 -22.30 -5.95
N THR A 476 14.21 -21.54 -6.30
CA THR A 476 14.09 -20.34 -7.14
C THR A 476 13.75 -20.70 -8.59
N HIS A 477 14.23 -21.83 -9.10
CA HIS A 477 13.83 -22.33 -10.42
C HIS A 477 12.35 -22.75 -10.48
N ALA A 478 11.81 -23.43 -9.45
CA ALA A 478 10.40 -23.79 -9.41
C ALA A 478 9.48 -22.57 -9.32
N LEU A 479 9.85 -21.54 -8.55
CA LEU A 479 9.11 -20.28 -8.49
C LEU A 479 9.13 -19.54 -9.84
N TRP A 480 10.27 -19.57 -10.54
CA TRP A 480 10.37 -19.05 -11.90
C TRP A 480 9.41 -19.76 -12.85
N GLU A 481 9.40 -21.10 -12.86
CA GLU A 481 8.48 -21.89 -13.67
C GLU A 481 7.00 -21.64 -13.32
N GLY A 482 6.71 -21.37 -12.04
CA GLY A 482 5.38 -21.02 -11.56
C GLY A 482 4.91 -19.59 -11.81
N GLY A 483 5.73 -18.73 -12.44
CA GLY A 483 5.31 -17.40 -12.92
C GLY A 483 6.04 -16.20 -12.31
N ILE A 484 6.92 -16.41 -11.32
CA ILE A 484 7.77 -15.34 -10.77
C ILE A 484 8.98 -15.13 -11.69
N LYS A 485 8.76 -14.40 -12.79
CA LYS A 485 9.74 -14.21 -13.87
C LYS A 485 10.76 -13.08 -13.63
N GLY A 486 10.98 -12.68 -12.38
CA GLY A 486 11.91 -11.62 -12.02
C GLY A 486 12.71 -11.91 -10.75
N ASP A 487 14.00 -11.57 -10.76
CA ASP A 487 14.92 -11.54 -9.62
C ASP A 487 15.52 -10.13 -9.55
N ALA A 488 15.14 -9.35 -8.54
CA ALA A 488 15.41 -7.90 -8.51
C ALA A 488 16.90 -7.56 -8.53
N TYR A 489 17.73 -8.36 -7.85
CA TYR A 489 19.18 -8.15 -7.84
C TYR A 489 19.78 -8.44 -9.21
N ARG A 490 19.34 -9.52 -9.88
CA ARG A 490 19.81 -9.87 -11.23
C ARG A 490 19.25 -8.96 -12.32
N THR A 491 18.11 -8.32 -12.10
CA THR A 491 17.61 -7.26 -12.98
C THR A 491 18.54 -6.05 -13.00
N ILE A 492 19.10 -5.65 -11.84
CA ILE A 492 20.03 -4.51 -11.73
C ILE A 492 21.48 -4.92 -12.03
N HIS A 493 21.87 -6.13 -11.64
CA HIS A 493 23.21 -6.70 -11.79
C HIS A 493 23.15 -8.05 -12.53
N PRO A 494 22.99 -8.04 -13.87
CA PRO A 494 22.73 -9.25 -14.66
C PRO A 494 23.86 -10.27 -14.67
N ASP A 495 25.10 -9.84 -14.45
CA ASP A 495 26.28 -10.70 -14.50
C ASP A 495 26.67 -11.21 -13.10
N PRO A 496 26.44 -12.51 -12.81
CA PRO A 496 26.78 -13.11 -11.52
C PRO A 496 28.29 -13.28 -11.31
N VAL A 497 29.14 -13.15 -12.33
CA VAL A 497 30.61 -13.24 -12.21
C VAL A 497 31.20 -11.94 -11.69
N THR A 498 30.64 -10.78 -12.07
CA THR A 498 31.15 -9.48 -11.61
C THR A 498 30.41 -8.97 -10.38
N HIS A 499 29.15 -9.36 -10.20
CA HIS A 499 28.31 -8.91 -9.10
C HIS A 499 27.71 -10.11 -8.38
N HIS A 500 28.51 -10.74 -7.51
CA HIS A 500 28.11 -11.98 -6.85
C HIS A 500 26.87 -11.79 -5.97
N GLY A 501 26.84 -10.68 -5.23
CA GLY A 501 25.71 -10.29 -4.39
C GLY A 501 25.58 -11.08 -3.10
N TYR A 502 26.70 -11.49 -2.50
CA TYR A 502 26.71 -12.35 -1.31
C TYR A 502 25.95 -11.74 -0.13
N THR A 503 24.84 -12.36 0.24
CA THR A 503 24.06 -11.95 1.42
C THR A 503 24.43 -12.78 2.64
N TRP A 504 24.90 -14.01 2.44
CA TRP A 504 25.39 -14.86 3.50
C TRP A 504 26.83 -15.34 3.23
N THR A 505 27.77 -15.22 4.17
CA THR A 505 27.68 -14.51 5.46
C THR A 505 28.60 -13.27 5.48
N PRO A 506 28.22 -12.17 6.17
CA PRO A 506 29.10 -11.05 6.49
C PRO A 506 30.33 -11.44 7.31
N PHE A 507 30.28 -12.55 8.06
CA PHE A 507 31.38 -12.98 8.92
C PHE A 507 31.83 -14.41 8.59
N PRO A 508 32.37 -14.64 7.36
CA PRO A 508 32.70 -15.98 6.91
C PRO A 508 33.89 -16.54 7.68
N SER A 509 33.73 -17.73 8.24
CA SER A 509 34.86 -18.55 8.66
C SER A 509 35.65 -19.05 7.44
N ALA A 510 36.83 -19.63 7.67
CA ALA A 510 37.64 -20.22 6.60
C ALA A 510 36.94 -21.37 5.86
N LYS A 511 35.85 -21.92 6.42
CA LYS A 511 35.08 -23.00 5.83
C LYS A 511 33.79 -22.53 5.17
N ASP A 512 33.29 -21.34 5.45
CA ASP A 512 31.96 -20.96 4.97
C ASP A 512 31.98 -20.64 3.48
N THR A 513 30.92 -21.04 2.77
CA THR A 513 30.65 -20.57 1.42
C THR A 513 30.03 -19.17 1.48
N LYS A 514 30.22 -18.40 0.42
CA LYS A 514 29.60 -17.09 0.26
C LYS A 514 28.54 -17.21 -0.83
N ASP A 515 27.30 -16.95 -0.47
CA ASP A 515 26.16 -17.17 -1.35
C ASP A 515 25.14 -16.04 -1.20
N ARG A 516 24.36 -15.81 -2.26
CA ARG A 516 23.20 -14.92 -2.23
C ARG A 516 21.96 -15.77 -1.98
N ILE A 517 21.50 -15.77 -0.74
CA ILE A 517 20.35 -16.57 -0.28
C ILE A 517 19.20 -15.70 0.20
N ASP A 518 19.44 -14.40 0.43
CA ASP A 518 18.41 -13.40 0.72
C ASP A 518 18.02 -12.72 -0.59
N ILE A 519 16.81 -13.00 -1.08
CA ILE A 519 16.42 -12.70 -2.47
C ILE A 519 15.09 -11.96 -2.47
N THR A 520 14.93 -11.01 -3.39
CA THR A 520 13.65 -10.41 -3.77
C THR A 520 13.30 -10.83 -5.19
N LEU A 521 12.32 -11.71 -5.33
CA LEU A 521 11.75 -12.13 -6.60
C LEU A 521 10.45 -11.36 -6.88
N TYR A 522 10.05 -11.23 -8.15
CA TYR A 522 8.84 -10.47 -8.53
C TYR A 522 8.18 -10.93 -9.84
N THR A 523 6.90 -10.62 -10.03
CA THR A 523 6.20 -10.78 -11.31
C THR A 523 6.55 -9.65 -12.28
N LEU A 524 6.78 -9.99 -13.55
CA LEU A 524 6.95 -8.97 -14.58
C LEU A 524 5.61 -8.31 -14.89
N SER A 525 5.60 -6.98 -14.92
CA SER A 525 4.45 -6.16 -15.30
C SER A 525 4.95 -5.03 -16.21
N PRO A 526 4.21 -4.66 -17.27
CA PRO A 526 4.59 -3.53 -18.13
C PRO A 526 4.65 -2.20 -17.36
N ASN A 527 3.98 -2.15 -16.22
CA ASN A 527 3.79 -0.98 -15.39
C ASN A 527 4.67 -1.00 -14.14
N THR A 528 5.65 -1.90 -14.05
CA THR A 528 6.54 -1.96 -12.90
C THR A 528 7.98 -2.21 -13.33
N THR A 529 8.88 -1.41 -12.78
CA THR A 529 10.33 -1.53 -13.03
C THR A 529 11.07 -1.60 -11.70
N VAL A 530 12.20 -2.33 -11.69
CA VAL A 530 13.13 -2.30 -10.57
C VAL A 530 14.07 -1.12 -10.81
N LYS A 531 14.08 -0.16 -9.90
CA LYS A 531 14.96 1.01 -9.98
C LYS A 531 16.31 0.76 -9.32
N SER A 532 16.33 0.01 -8.22
CA SER A 532 17.56 -0.39 -7.53
C SER A 532 17.34 -1.65 -6.73
N SER A 533 18.41 -2.42 -6.52
CA SER A 533 18.46 -3.55 -5.58
C SER A 533 19.85 -3.56 -4.95
N GLN A 534 19.91 -3.21 -3.66
CA GLN A 534 21.13 -2.81 -2.96
C GLN A 534 21.38 -3.70 -1.76
N ILE A 535 22.62 -4.15 -1.56
CA ILE A 535 23.02 -4.94 -0.40
C ILE A 535 23.24 -4.02 0.80
N ILE A 536 22.63 -4.38 1.92
CA ILE A 536 22.79 -3.70 3.21
C ILE A 536 23.71 -4.56 4.08
N GLY A 537 24.82 -4.01 4.54
CA GLY A 537 25.77 -4.79 5.33
C GLY A 537 26.87 -3.98 5.99
N GLU A 538 27.93 -4.67 6.33
CA GLU A 538 28.96 -4.25 7.28
C GLU A 538 30.08 -3.41 6.68
N ASP A 539 30.37 -3.57 5.38
CA ASP A 539 31.57 -3.03 4.74
C ASP A 539 31.33 -2.53 3.31
N THR A 540 32.03 -1.47 2.92
CA THR A 540 31.90 -0.83 1.60
C THR A 540 32.34 -1.72 0.43
N ASN A 541 33.14 -2.76 0.66
CA ASN A 541 33.55 -3.67 -0.42
C ASN A 541 32.49 -4.73 -0.74
N THR A 542 31.53 -4.94 0.17
CA THR A 542 30.53 -6.02 0.06
C THR A 542 29.10 -5.51 0.15
N SER A 543 28.89 -4.21 0.33
CA SER A 543 27.57 -3.62 0.58
C SER A 543 27.45 -2.23 -0.03
N ASP A 544 26.30 -1.97 -0.64
CA ASP A 544 25.94 -0.67 -1.21
C ASP A 544 25.48 0.31 -0.12
N ILE A 545 24.83 -0.21 0.92
CA ILE A 545 24.37 0.54 2.09
C ILE A 545 25.10 -0.01 3.30
N VAL A 546 25.99 0.79 3.87
CA VAL A 546 26.85 0.37 4.97
C VAL A 546 26.25 0.78 6.31
N PHE A 547 26.15 -0.21 7.20
CA PHE A 547 25.76 -0.06 8.59
C PHE A 547 26.93 -0.44 9.50
N PRO A 548 27.64 0.57 10.04
CA PRO A 548 28.73 0.32 10.99
C PRO A 548 28.22 -0.46 12.20
N SER A 549 29.01 -1.41 12.69
CA SER A 549 28.62 -2.34 13.76
C SER A 549 27.49 -3.28 13.36
N TRP A 550 27.64 -3.96 12.22
CA TRP A 550 26.68 -4.97 11.76
C TRP A 550 26.49 -6.07 12.78
N ILE A 551 25.22 -6.41 13.07
CA ILE A 551 24.83 -7.31 14.15
C ILE A 551 24.03 -8.53 13.68
N PHE A 552 23.75 -8.61 12.38
CA PHE A 552 23.03 -9.71 11.75
C PHE A 552 24.06 -10.67 11.12
N ASP A 553 23.74 -11.96 11.10
CA ASP A 553 24.53 -13.00 10.44
C ASP A 553 24.22 -13.14 8.94
N HIS A 554 23.28 -12.34 8.44
CA HIS A 554 22.97 -12.10 7.03
C HIS A 554 23.12 -10.61 6.71
N ARG A 555 23.55 -10.28 5.49
CA ARG A 555 23.35 -8.95 4.88
C ARG A 555 21.91 -8.86 4.37
N GLY A 556 21.33 -7.66 4.42
CA GLY A 556 20.00 -7.40 3.89
C GLY A 556 20.02 -7.07 2.41
N LEU A 557 18.85 -7.09 1.78
CA LEU A 557 18.65 -6.63 0.41
C LEU A 557 17.52 -5.60 0.37
N ARG A 558 17.79 -4.41 -0.18
CA ARG A 558 16.81 -3.31 -0.35
C ARG A 558 16.52 -3.08 -1.82
N THR A 559 15.28 -3.31 -2.21
CA THR A 559 14.78 -3.15 -3.58
C THR A 559 13.80 -1.97 -3.67
N GLU A 560 13.99 -1.10 -4.64
CA GLU A 560 13.04 -0.02 -4.98
C GLU A 560 12.32 -0.38 -6.28
N PHE A 561 11.01 -0.59 -6.19
CA PHE A 561 10.13 -0.73 -7.35
C PHE A 561 9.53 0.62 -7.71
N VAL A 562 9.37 0.86 -9.01
CA VAL A 562 8.72 2.03 -9.58
C VAL A 562 7.54 1.58 -10.42
N TYR A 563 6.36 2.08 -10.09
CA TYR A 563 5.10 1.79 -10.79
C TYR A 563 4.74 2.95 -11.70
N THR A 564 4.56 2.66 -12.98
CA THR A 564 4.05 3.60 -13.99
C THR A 564 2.60 3.27 -14.31
N ARG A 565 1.81 4.27 -14.71
CA ARG A 565 0.44 4.02 -15.17
C ARG A 565 0.42 3.42 -16.57
#